data_AF-A0A7C6YC68-F1
#
_entry.id   AF-A0A7C6YC68-F1
#
_cell.length_a   1.000
_cell.length_b   1.000
_cell.length_c   1.000
_cell.angle_alpha   90.00
_cell.angle_beta   90.00
_cell.angle_gamma   90.00
#
_symmetry.space_group_name_H-M   'P 1'
#
loop_
_entity.id
_entity.type
_entity.pdbx_description
1 polymer ?
#
loop_
_entity_poly.entity_id
_entity_poly.type
_entity_poly.pdbx_seq_one_letter_code
_entity_poly.pdbx_strand_id
1 'polypeptide(L)'
;APPDPDRAAATAALTVARIRDGEPAIIGLLARGTPAELRAVADQPWVRAVEALPADAVWQRFAVRPLQPQQAEAAFPLPDDGPVPQA
;
A
#
# COMPACT_ATOMS: atom_id res chain seq x y z
N ALA A 1 -18.22 9.88 13.09
CA ALA A 1 -19.45 9.49 12.36
C ALA A 1 -19.15 8.22 11.57
N PRO A 2 -20.11 7.31 11.35
CA PRO A 2 -19.91 6.22 10.40
C PRO A 2 -19.61 6.79 8.99
N PRO A 3 -18.84 6.07 8.15
CA PRO A 3 -18.58 6.51 6.79
C PRO A 3 -19.87 6.59 5.98
N ASP A 4 -19.94 7.57 5.08
CA ASP A 4 -21.03 7.71 4.12
C ASP A 4 -21.04 6.47 3.19
N PRO A 5 -22.08 5.63 3.20
CA PRO A 5 -22.13 4.40 2.42
C PRO A 5 -22.04 4.64 0.91
N ASP A 6 -22.52 5.79 0.42
CA ASP A 6 -22.47 6.15 -1.00
C ASP A 6 -21.03 6.46 -1.43
N ARG A 7 -20.28 7.17 -0.58
CA ARG A 7 -18.85 7.41 -0.77
C ARG A 7 -18.08 6.10 -0.77
N ALA A 8 -18.32 5.22 0.20
CA ALA A 8 -17.62 3.94 0.30
C ALA A 8 -17.83 3.07 -0.95
N ALA A 9 -19.05 3.03 -1.47
CA ALA A 9 -19.37 2.33 -2.71
C ALA A 9 -18.65 2.95 -3.93
N ALA A 10 -18.63 4.28 -4.04
CA ALA A 10 -17.93 4.99 -5.12
C ALA A 10 -16.41 4.74 -5.09
N THR A 11 -15.77 4.79 -3.91
CA THR A 11 -14.34 4.48 -3.75
C THR A 11 -14.05 3.04 -4.16
N ALA A 12 -14.86 2.08 -3.70
CA ALA A 12 -14.68 0.66 -4.05
C ALA A 12 -14.81 0.42 -5.57
N ALA A 13 -15.79 1.05 -6.22
CA ALA A 13 -15.97 0.97 -7.67
C ALA A 13 -14.77 1.54 -8.44
N LEU A 14 -14.25 2.69 -8.03
CA LEU A 14 -13.05 3.31 -8.60
C LEU A 14 -11.82 2.41 -8.42
N THR A 15 -11.62 1.84 -7.22
CA THR A 15 -10.51 0.90 -6.96
C THR A 15 -10.59 -0.32 -7.88
N VAL A 16 -11.77 -0.92 -8.04
CA VAL A 16 -11.95 -2.07 -8.95
C VAL A 16 -11.65 -1.69 -10.39
N ALA A 17 -12.09 -0.53 -10.87
CA ALA A 17 -11.82 -0.06 -12.22
C ALA A 17 -10.31 0.08 -12.49
N ARG A 18 -9.57 0.76 -11.62
CA ARG A 18 -8.12 0.97 -11.77
C ARG A 18 -7.32 -0.33 -11.71
N ILE A 19 -7.68 -1.25 -10.81
CA ILE A 19 -7.05 -2.58 -10.75
C ILE A 19 -7.22 -3.33 -12.08
N ARG A 20 -8.41 -3.24 -12.70
CA ARG A 20 -8.67 -3.88 -13.99
C ARG A 20 -7.94 -3.22 -15.16
N ASP A 21 -7.68 -1.92 -15.08
CA ASP A 21 -6.92 -1.17 -16.07
C ASP A 21 -5.39 -1.37 -15.95
N GLY A 22 -4.94 -2.09 -14.91
CA GLY A 22 -3.52 -2.37 -14.69
C GLY A 22 -2.76 -1.18 -14.10
N GLU A 23 -3.45 -0.16 -13.58
CA GLU A 23 -2.79 0.88 -12.80
C GLU A 23 -2.22 0.29 -11.50
N PRO A 24 -0.92 0.49 -11.21
CA PRO A 24 -0.31 -0.07 -10.01
C PRO A 24 -0.92 0.54 -8.74
N ALA A 25 -1.80 -0.23 -8.08
CA ALA A 25 -2.48 0.16 -6.85
C ALA A 25 -1.79 -0.38 -5.57
N ILE A 26 -0.69 -1.12 -5.72
CA ILE A 26 0.01 -1.74 -4.59
C ILE A 26 1.08 -0.78 -4.09
N ILE A 27 0.79 -0.12 -2.97
CA ILE A 27 1.74 0.80 -2.30
C ILE A 27 2.57 0.10 -1.22
N GLY A 28 2.24 -1.15 -0.84
CA GLY A 28 3.01 -1.98 0.08
C GLY A 28 2.60 -3.46 0.05
N LEU A 29 3.55 -4.36 0.33
CA LEU A 29 3.37 -5.82 0.30
C LEU A 29 4.13 -6.47 1.46
N LEU A 30 3.53 -7.51 2.05
CA LEU A 30 4.25 -8.45 2.91
C LEU A 30 4.60 -9.70 2.11
N ALA A 31 5.89 -10.04 2.04
CA ALA A 31 6.40 -11.19 1.31
C ALA A 31 7.37 -12.01 2.17
N ARG A 32 7.55 -13.28 1.82
CA ARG A 32 8.58 -14.15 2.40
C ARG A 32 9.60 -14.47 1.30
N GLY A 33 10.87 -14.38 1.65
CA GLY A 33 11.98 -14.71 0.76
C GLY A 33 13.26 -14.91 1.54
N THR A 34 14.26 -15.46 0.88
CA THR A 34 15.64 -15.52 1.36
C THR A 34 16.27 -14.11 1.43
N PRO A 35 17.35 -13.92 2.19
CA PRO A 35 18.06 -12.63 2.21
C PRO A 35 18.49 -12.16 0.82
N ALA A 36 18.88 -13.07 -0.07
CA ALA A 36 19.28 -12.74 -1.44
C ALA A 36 18.10 -12.25 -2.29
N GLU A 37 16.95 -12.90 -2.19
CA GLU A 37 15.73 -12.48 -2.89
C GLU A 37 15.23 -11.12 -2.38
N LEU A 38 15.24 -10.89 -1.07
CA LEU A 38 14.86 -9.60 -0.49
C LEU A 38 15.81 -8.47 -0.89
N ARG A 39 17.12 -8.77 -1.02
CA ARG A 39 18.12 -7.82 -1.54
C ARG A 39 17.84 -7.47 -2.99
N ALA A 40 17.58 -8.47 -3.84
CA ALA A 40 17.28 -8.26 -5.25
C ALA A 40 16.00 -7.43 -5.48
N VAL A 41 15.01 -7.55 -4.58
CA VAL A 41 13.82 -6.68 -4.55
C VAL A 41 14.20 -5.25 -4.15
N ALA A 42 15.04 -5.08 -3.13
CA ALA A 42 15.49 -3.76 -2.67
C ALA A 42 16.28 -2.98 -3.73
N ASP A 43 16.94 -3.68 -4.65
CA ASP A 43 17.72 -3.09 -5.73
C ASP A 43 16.85 -2.62 -6.93
N GLN A 44 15.54 -2.88 -6.92
CA GLN A 44 14.65 -2.41 -7.99
C GLN A 44 14.36 -0.91 -7.89
N PRO A 45 14.41 -0.15 -9.00
CA PRO A 45 14.28 1.31 -8.97
C PRO A 45 12.90 1.81 -8.53
N TRP A 46 11.86 0.98 -8.66
CA TRP A 46 10.50 1.29 -8.21
C TRP A 46 10.22 0.85 -6.76
N VAL A 47 11.17 0.17 -6.10
CA VAL A 47 11.04 -0.24 -4.69
C VAL A 47 11.65 0.83 -3.81
N ARG A 48 10.81 1.45 -2.98
CA ARG A 48 11.27 2.52 -2.10
C ARG A 48 12.08 2.02 -0.90
N ALA A 49 11.66 0.90 -0.31
CA ALA A 49 12.32 0.31 0.85
C ALA A 49 11.94 -1.17 1.00
N VAL A 50 12.82 -1.94 1.63
CA VAL A 50 12.56 -3.31 2.09
C VAL A 50 12.97 -3.40 3.55
N GLU A 51 12.01 -3.74 4.42
CA GLU A 51 12.24 -3.96 5.85
C GLU A 51 12.20 -5.46 6.12
N ALA A 52 13.37 -6.06 6.35
CA ALA A 52 13.47 -7.48 6.67
C ALA A 52 13.19 -7.72 8.16
N LEU A 53 12.29 -8.65 8.45
CA LEU A 53 11.99 -9.06 9.81
C LEU A 53 12.87 -10.26 10.23
N PRO A 54 13.06 -10.46 11.55
CA PRO A 54 13.66 -11.68 12.08
C PRO A 54 12.95 -12.95 11.55
N ALA A 55 13.69 -14.05 11.45
CA ALA A 55 13.17 -15.31 10.89
C ALA A 55 12.02 -15.90 11.73
N ASP A 56 11.95 -15.57 13.01
CA ASP A 56 10.92 -15.96 13.98
C ASP A 56 9.76 -14.95 14.08
N ALA A 57 9.72 -13.94 13.21
CA ALA A 57 8.61 -13.00 13.15
C ALA A 57 7.29 -13.73 12.89
N VAL A 58 6.34 -13.54 13.81
CA VAL A 58 5.03 -14.18 13.75
C VAL A 58 4.13 -13.44 12.79
N TRP A 59 3.61 -14.15 11.78
CA TRP A 59 2.67 -13.61 10.81
C TRP A 59 1.46 -12.96 11.50
N GLN A 60 0.88 -11.93 10.88
CA GLN A 60 -0.22 -11.11 11.42
C GLN A 60 0.13 -10.26 12.67
N ARG A 61 1.37 -10.27 13.16
CA ARG A 61 1.82 -9.35 14.23
C ARG A 61 2.57 -8.12 13.74
N PHE A 62 2.70 -8.00 12.43
CA PHE A 62 3.35 -6.89 11.76
C PHE A 62 2.55 -6.50 10.53
N ALA A 63 2.69 -5.25 10.13
CA ALA A 63 2.07 -4.69 8.94
C ALA A 63 3.01 -3.66 8.32
N VAL A 64 2.87 -3.43 7.02
CA VAL A 64 3.54 -2.31 6.35
C VAL A 64 2.68 -1.06 6.54
N ARG A 65 3.32 0.07 6.80
CA ARG A 65 2.70 1.40 6.71
C ARG A 65 3.29 2.12 5.50
N PRO A 66 2.78 1.86 4.29
CA PRO A 66 3.36 2.39 3.07
C PRO A 66 3.20 3.90 3.01
N LEU A 67 4.21 4.58 2.46
CA LEU A 67 4.11 6.00 2.14
C LEU A 67 3.12 6.18 0.99
N GLN A 68 2.18 7.11 1.15
CA GLN A 68 1.40 7.59 0.02
C GLN A 68 2.30 8.36 -0.97
N PRO A 69 1.89 8.54 -2.24
CA PRO A 69 2.69 9.27 -3.22
C PRO A 69 3.17 10.66 -2.77
N GLN A 70 2.39 11.34 -1.92
CA GLN A 70 2.69 12.67 -1.39
C GLN A 70 3.63 12.65 -0.16
N GLN A 71 3.95 11.48 0.37
CA GLN A 71 4.73 11.32 1.61
C GLN A 71 6.18 10.93 1.32
N ALA A 72 7.12 11.59 2.00
CA ALA A 72 8.55 11.37 1.79
C ALA A 72 9.23 10.60 2.93
N GLU A 73 8.89 10.92 4.18
CA GLU A 73 9.64 10.47 5.35
C GLU A 73 8.85 9.54 6.26
N ALA A 74 7.56 9.82 6.48
CA ALA A 74 6.71 9.05 7.38
C ALA A 74 5.27 8.95 6.88
N ALA A 75 4.66 7.79 7.14
CA ALA A 75 3.29 7.49 6.78
C ALA A 75 2.33 8.02 7.85
N PHE A 76 1.90 9.27 7.71
CA PHE A 76 0.86 9.86 8.54
C PHE A 76 -0.52 9.72 7.89
N PRO A 77 -1.61 9.64 8.68
CA PRO A 77 -2.94 9.82 8.11
C PRO A 77 -3.01 11.22 7.50
N LEU A 78 -3.41 11.29 6.23
CA LEU A 78 -3.76 12.53 5.56
C LEU A 78 -5.29 12.72 5.64
N PRO A 79 -5.81 13.96 5.52
CA PRO A 79 -7.23 14.16 5.31
C PRO A 79 -7.74 13.33 4.13
N ASP A 80 -8.80 12.55 4.36
CA ASP A 80 -9.50 11.74 3.35
C ASP A 80 -10.95 12.25 3.16
N ASP A 81 -11.07 13.57 3.06
CA ASP A 81 -12.32 14.31 2.89
C ASP A 81 -12.49 14.88 1.48
N GLY A 82 -11.46 14.73 0.62
CA GLY A 82 -11.53 15.12 -0.79
C GLY A 82 -12.59 14.33 -1.57
N PRO A 83 -13.18 14.93 -2.63
CA PRO A 83 -14.17 14.23 -3.46
C PRO A 83 -13.57 12.95 -4.08
N VAL A 84 -14.40 11.90 -4.21
CA VAL A 84 -13.97 10.69 -4.94
C VAL A 84 -13.79 11.06 -6.41
N PRO A 85 -12.62 10.79 -7.02
CA PRO A 85 -12.39 11.07 -8.44
C PRO A 85 -13.40 10.36 -9.34
N GLN A 86 -13.68 10.97 -10.49
CA GLN A 86 -14.35 10.26 -11.59
C GLN A 86 -13.43 9.13 -12.08
N ALA A 87 -14.02 7.99 -12.45
CA ALA A 87 -13.29 6.85 -13.02
C ALA A 87 -12.85 7.13 -14.46
#